data_AF-A0A934AEP5-F1
#
_entry.id   AF-A0A934AEP5-F1
#
_cell.length_a   1.000
_cell.length_b   1.000
_cell.length_c   1.000
_cell.angle_alpha   90.00
_cell.angle_beta   90.00
_cell.angle_gamma   90.00
#
_symmetry.space_group_name_H-M   'P 1'
#
loop_
_entity.id
_entity.type
_entity.pdbx_description
1 polymer ?
#
loop_
_entity_poly.entity_id
_entity_poly.type
_entity_poly.pdbx_seq_one_letter_code
_entity_poly.pdbx_strand_id
1 'polypeptide(L)'
;MLLRERFIVIAYSFASLGLLLYSFTQIDLGLAVSKLGIIQSSQRWFQSIGYFDRPLSTFLYIVLLIFWFSLYALMVYFSHKKKLPLHIIWTVIFVIVCISLISYPAFSYDFFNYMFTAKTVALYHKNPYAVIPLDFTGFDPWILFMRWTHLPSAYTPLWIVLTLPVYLLSFGAFLPFVFLLKGLFSLSYVLSCVALYAASKKEKLKNSELILVAFAFNPLVVIESLISPHNDIIMMALVLWAYVFFIEKKRWVSFFLFVSSIGLKFMTIFLIPAYFLKWNRKVILSCMLLGFALVLLQREVLPWYFLWLVPFMSLLSQSTEVFVILYGSSLALLLRYAPYLYLGNWDSPANLWKSLVTVLPVFCSFAVAGALFARRIMRRS
;
A
#
# COMPACT_ATOMS: atom_id res chain seq x y z
N MET A 1 20.68 -12.00 22.32
CA MET A 1 20.00 -12.21 21.03
C MET A 1 18.48 -12.19 21.20
N LEU A 2 17.93 -13.02 22.10
CA LEU A 2 16.49 -13.09 22.42
C LEU A 2 15.84 -11.76 22.83
N LEU A 3 16.51 -10.90 23.62
CA LEU A 3 15.94 -9.62 24.06
C LEU A 3 15.65 -8.67 22.88
N ARG A 4 16.55 -8.63 21.88
CA ARG A 4 16.39 -7.81 20.67
C ARG A 4 15.20 -8.29 19.84
N GLU A 5 15.07 -9.59 19.68
CA GLU A 5 14.00 -10.21 18.89
C GLU A 5 12.63 -9.93 19.53
N ARG A 6 12.52 -10.11 20.86
CA ARG A 6 11.34 -9.73 21.62
C ARG A 6 11.02 -8.25 21.50
N PHE A 7 12.03 -7.38 21.63
CA PHE A 7 11.85 -5.94 21.47
C PHE A 7 11.30 -5.57 20.08
N ILE A 8 11.83 -6.14 18.99
CA ILE A 8 11.35 -5.86 17.64
C ILE A 8 9.88 -6.25 17.49
N VAL A 9 9.51 -7.47 17.93
CA VAL A 9 8.11 -7.92 17.84
C VAL A 9 7.20 -7.01 18.65
N ILE A 10 7.55 -6.71 19.90
CA ILE A 10 6.77 -5.83 20.77
C ILE A 10 6.62 -4.43 20.16
N ALA A 11 7.71 -3.84 19.66
CA ALA A 11 7.68 -2.50 19.08
C ALA A 11 6.77 -2.41 17.84
N TYR A 12 6.81 -3.41 16.95
CA TYR A 12 5.90 -3.47 15.81
C TYR A 12 4.46 -3.79 16.20
N SER A 13 4.22 -4.58 17.26
CA SER A 13 2.88 -4.76 17.82
C SER A 13 2.29 -3.42 18.28
N PHE A 14 3.06 -2.63 19.03
CA PHE A 14 2.63 -1.29 19.46
C PHE A 14 2.44 -0.33 18.28
N ALA A 15 3.36 -0.32 17.32
CA ALA A 15 3.25 0.52 16.13
C ALA A 15 1.99 0.18 15.30
N SER A 16 1.69 -1.12 15.16
CA SER A 16 0.50 -1.62 14.44
C SER A 16 -0.79 -1.32 15.19
N LEU A 17 -0.79 -1.45 16.52
CA LEU A 17 -1.92 -1.04 17.36
C LEU A 17 -2.15 0.47 17.25
N GLY A 18 -1.08 1.27 17.20
CA GLY A 18 -1.16 2.71 16.96
C GLY A 18 -1.84 3.05 15.62
N LEU A 19 -1.43 2.42 14.51
CA LEU A 19 -2.09 2.60 13.22
C LEU A 19 -3.54 2.10 13.21
N LEU A 20 -3.82 0.97 13.87
CA LEU A 20 -5.17 0.45 14.04
C LEU A 20 -6.05 1.49 14.71
N LEU A 21 -5.67 1.99 15.88
CA LEU A 21 -6.44 2.98 16.63
C LEU A 21 -6.56 4.30 15.85
N TYR A 22 -5.47 4.75 15.22
CA TYR A 22 -5.49 5.96 14.39
C TYR A 22 -6.47 5.83 13.22
N SER A 23 -6.59 4.66 12.60
CA SER A 23 -7.51 4.45 11.49
C SER A 23 -8.97 4.74 11.85
N PHE A 24 -9.38 4.50 13.10
CA PHE A 24 -10.73 4.80 13.57
C PHE A 24 -11.03 6.30 13.65
N THR A 25 -9.99 7.16 13.70
CA THR A 25 -10.19 8.62 13.64
C THR A 25 -10.74 9.06 12.30
N GLN A 26 -10.55 8.26 11.25
CA GLN A 26 -10.93 8.59 9.89
C GLN A 26 -12.30 8.02 9.49
N ILE A 27 -13.02 7.34 10.40
CA ILE A 27 -14.36 6.79 10.11
C ILE A 27 -15.31 7.89 9.67
N ASP A 28 -15.96 7.69 8.52
CA ASP A 28 -16.93 8.64 8.01
C ASP A 28 -18.08 8.89 8.99
N LEU A 29 -18.47 10.15 9.13
CA LEU A 29 -19.52 10.57 10.07
C LEU A 29 -20.87 9.88 9.80
N GLY A 30 -21.13 9.46 8.55
CA GLY A 30 -22.33 8.72 8.16
C GLY A 30 -22.29 7.21 8.42
N LEU A 31 -21.14 6.66 8.85
CA LEU A 31 -20.98 5.22 9.06
C LEU A 31 -21.03 4.85 10.55
N ALA A 32 -21.97 3.99 10.94
CA ALA A 32 -21.99 3.37 12.26
C ALA A 32 -21.49 1.92 12.17
N VAL A 33 -20.32 1.64 12.77
CA VAL A 33 -19.69 0.31 12.71
C VAL A 33 -20.41 -0.72 13.60
N SER A 34 -21.15 -0.27 14.62
CA SER A 34 -21.92 -1.15 15.50
C SER A 34 -23.18 -0.47 16.02
N LYS A 35 -24.18 -1.27 16.39
CA LYS A 35 -25.39 -0.83 17.12
C LYS A 35 -25.15 -0.72 18.63
N LEU A 36 -24.06 -1.26 19.15
CA LEU A 36 -23.75 -1.25 20.58
C LEU A 36 -23.33 0.15 21.03
N GLY A 37 -24.01 0.71 22.03
CA GLY A 37 -23.78 2.08 22.50
C GLY A 37 -22.34 2.37 22.91
N ILE A 38 -21.67 1.43 23.60
CA ILE A 38 -20.26 1.58 23.99
C ILE A 38 -19.33 1.73 22.77
N ILE A 39 -19.55 0.92 21.73
CA ILE A 39 -18.72 0.98 20.51
C ILE A 39 -18.99 2.27 19.76
N GLN A 40 -20.24 2.73 19.72
CA GLN A 40 -20.58 4.02 19.13
C GLN A 40 -19.95 5.19 19.88
N SER A 41 -19.96 5.17 21.22
CA SER A 41 -19.30 6.19 22.02
C SER A 41 -17.80 6.25 21.75
N SER A 42 -17.12 5.09 21.71
CA SER A 42 -15.70 5.01 21.32
C SER A 42 -15.47 5.51 19.90
N GLN A 43 -16.32 5.12 18.94
CA GLN A 43 -16.23 5.58 17.56
C GLN A 43 -16.34 7.11 17.46
N ARG A 44 -17.33 7.71 18.14
CA ARG A 44 -17.52 9.16 18.16
C ARG A 44 -16.33 9.90 18.78
N TRP A 45 -15.69 9.31 19.79
CA TRP A 45 -14.47 9.85 20.38
C TRP A 45 -13.29 9.83 19.39
N PHE A 46 -13.12 8.75 18.63
CA PHE A 46 -12.12 8.75 17.55
C PHE A 46 -12.45 9.76 16.44
N GLN A 47 -13.72 9.85 16.04
CA GLN A 47 -14.19 10.82 15.05
C GLN A 47 -14.01 12.26 15.53
N SER A 48 -14.18 12.55 16.83
CA SER A 48 -13.93 13.87 17.40
C SER A 48 -12.48 14.29 17.17
N ILE A 49 -11.53 13.38 17.36
CA ILE A 49 -10.12 13.63 17.06
C ILE A 49 -9.93 13.87 15.56
N GLY A 50 -10.42 12.98 14.69
CA GLY A 50 -10.13 13.06 13.25
C GLY A 50 -10.77 14.25 12.52
N TYR A 51 -12.01 14.61 12.87
CA TYR A 51 -12.80 15.62 12.14
C TYR A 51 -12.89 16.96 12.86
N PHE A 52 -12.77 16.99 14.19
CA PHE A 52 -13.01 18.18 15.01
C PHE A 52 -11.75 18.67 15.75
N ASP A 53 -10.77 17.79 16.04
CA ASP A 53 -9.43 18.15 16.54
C ASP A 53 -8.32 17.75 15.56
N ARG A 54 -8.42 18.32 14.36
CA ARG A 54 -7.52 18.08 13.23
C ARG A 54 -6.03 18.33 13.55
N PRO A 55 -5.65 19.36 14.34
CA PRO A 55 -4.27 19.52 14.78
C PRO A 55 -3.76 18.33 15.59
N LEU A 56 -4.53 17.82 16.55
CA LEU A 56 -4.16 16.63 17.31
C LEU A 56 -4.09 15.39 16.41
N SER A 57 -5.07 15.18 15.54
CA SER A 57 -5.05 14.06 14.58
C SER A 57 -3.79 14.07 13.72
N THR A 58 -3.41 15.24 13.20
CA THR A 58 -2.20 15.40 12.38
C THR A 58 -0.94 15.15 13.19
N PHE A 59 -0.88 15.66 14.42
CA PHE A 59 0.25 15.41 15.32
C PHE A 59 0.43 13.91 15.60
N LEU A 60 -0.66 13.21 15.96
CA LEU A 60 -0.65 11.76 16.19
C LEU A 60 -0.19 10.99 14.94
N TYR A 61 -0.68 11.38 13.76
CA TYR A 61 -0.23 10.80 12.50
C TYR A 61 1.27 10.96 12.27
N ILE A 62 1.81 12.17 12.45
CA ILE A 62 3.25 12.45 12.27
C ILE A 62 4.09 11.66 13.26
N VAL A 63 3.69 11.59 14.54
CA VAL A 63 4.38 10.79 15.56
C VAL A 63 4.40 9.32 15.18
N LEU A 64 3.26 8.77 14.74
CA LEU A 64 3.17 7.39 14.25
C LEU A 64 4.07 7.16 13.03
N LEU A 65 4.08 8.08 12.06
CA LEU A 65 4.97 7.97 10.91
C LEU A 65 6.44 7.96 11.32
N ILE A 66 6.88 8.88 12.17
CA ILE A 66 8.27 8.94 12.65
C ILE A 66 8.64 7.62 13.35
N PHE A 67 7.75 7.09 14.18
CA PHE A 67 7.96 5.83 14.87
C PHE A 67 8.09 4.65 13.89
N TRP A 68 7.18 4.54 12.92
CA TRP A 68 7.22 3.50 11.89
C TRP A 68 8.48 3.56 11.02
N PHE A 69 8.87 4.77 10.57
CA PHE A 69 10.07 4.97 9.77
C PHE A 69 11.36 4.72 10.57
N SER A 70 11.36 4.95 11.88
CA SER A 70 12.46 4.59 12.78
C SER A 70 12.59 3.08 12.94
N LEU A 71 11.48 2.37 13.16
CA LEU A 71 11.46 0.90 13.22
C LEU A 71 11.85 0.26 11.89
N TYR A 72 11.43 0.85 10.78
CA TYR A 72 11.83 0.40 9.44
C TYR A 72 13.34 0.52 9.22
N ALA A 73 13.92 1.68 9.53
CA ALA A 73 15.37 1.89 9.45
C ALA A 73 16.16 0.91 10.34
N LEU A 74 15.66 0.65 11.55
CA LEU A 74 16.24 -0.32 12.47
C LEU A 74 16.21 -1.75 11.91
N MET A 75 15.08 -2.16 11.33
CA MET A 75 14.90 -3.47 10.73
C MET A 75 15.84 -3.68 9.55
N VAL A 76 15.96 -2.67 8.69
CA VAL A 76 16.89 -2.66 7.56
C VAL A 76 18.34 -2.75 8.04
N TYR A 77 18.71 -1.96 9.04
CA TYR A 77 20.05 -1.99 9.63
C TYR A 77 20.42 -3.39 10.15
N PHE A 78 19.55 -4.01 10.95
CA PHE A 78 19.80 -5.35 11.49
C PHE A 78 19.81 -6.43 10.41
N SER A 79 18.96 -6.31 9.38
CA SER A 79 18.91 -7.24 8.25
C SER A 79 20.18 -7.12 7.39
N HIS A 80 20.66 -5.91 7.14
CA HIS A 80 21.91 -5.65 6.45
C HIS A 80 23.12 -6.25 7.19
N LYS A 81 23.14 -6.17 8.53
CA LYS A 81 24.15 -6.81 9.39
C LYS A 81 23.96 -8.32 9.56
N LYS A 82 22.97 -8.94 8.90
CA LYS A 82 22.60 -10.37 9.06
C LYS A 82 22.32 -10.77 10.51
N LYS A 83 21.80 -9.84 11.31
CA LYS A 83 21.48 -10.02 12.74
C LYS A 83 20.01 -10.36 12.98
N LEU A 84 19.21 -10.49 11.92
CA LEU A 84 17.78 -10.75 11.97
C LEU A 84 17.50 -12.15 11.46
N PRO A 85 17.02 -13.07 12.31
CA PRO A 85 16.61 -14.39 11.85
C PRO A 85 15.29 -14.29 11.07
N LEU A 86 15.14 -15.15 10.06
CA LEU A 86 13.99 -15.14 9.15
C LEU A 86 12.66 -15.34 9.87
N HIS A 87 12.62 -16.17 10.92
CA HIS A 87 11.37 -16.41 11.66
C HIS A 87 10.84 -15.14 12.32
N ILE A 88 11.70 -14.25 12.84
CA ILE A 88 11.27 -12.98 13.42
C ILE A 88 10.70 -12.04 12.36
N ILE A 89 11.30 -12.00 11.17
CA ILE A 89 10.75 -11.24 10.03
C ILE A 89 9.31 -11.69 9.76
N TRP A 90 9.07 -12.99 9.64
CA TRP A 90 7.72 -13.53 9.41
C TRP A 90 6.77 -13.35 10.59
N THR A 91 7.24 -13.49 11.84
CA THR A 91 6.43 -13.20 13.03
C THR A 91 5.94 -11.75 13.02
N VAL A 92 6.82 -10.79 12.71
CA VAL A 92 6.42 -9.37 12.65
C VAL A 92 5.46 -9.13 11.49
N ILE A 93 5.70 -9.70 10.29
CA ILE A 93 4.76 -9.63 9.17
C ILE A 93 3.37 -10.14 9.59
N PHE A 94 3.32 -11.30 10.26
CA PHE A 94 2.07 -11.87 10.76
C PHE A 94 1.36 -10.95 11.76
N VAL A 95 2.09 -10.39 12.73
CA VAL A 95 1.54 -9.44 13.71
C VAL A 95 0.94 -8.22 13.02
N ILE A 96 1.66 -7.59 12.08
CA ILE A 96 1.19 -6.43 11.33
C ILE A 96 -0.11 -6.78 10.60
N VAL A 97 -0.13 -7.91 9.87
CA VAL A 97 -1.29 -8.35 9.11
C VAL A 97 -2.49 -8.58 10.04
N CYS A 98 -2.33 -9.36 11.10
CA CYS A 98 -3.42 -9.68 12.03
C CYS A 98 -4.04 -8.44 12.68
N ILE A 99 -3.21 -7.49 13.12
CA ILE A 99 -3.70 -6.24 13.71
C ILE A 99 -4.35 -5.35 12.65
N SER A 100 -3.77 -5.28 11.45
CA SER A 100 -4.30 -4.43 10.37
C SER A 100 -5.63 -4.92 9.80
N LEU A 101 -5.95 -6.21 9.87
CA LEU A 101 -7.21 -6.78 9.35
C LEU A 101 -8.45 -6.11 9.94
N ILE A 102 -8.36 -5.66 11.20
CA ILE A 102 -9.47 -5.00 11.91
C ILE A 102 -9.42 -3.46 11.85
N SER A 103 -8.45 -2.89 11.11
CA SER A 103 -8.36 -1.43 10.92
C SER A 103 -9.35 -0.89 9.88
N TYR A 104 -9.69 0.39 10.01
CA TYR A 104 -10.53 1.11 9.07
C TYR A 104 -9.74 1.54 7.81
N PRO A 105 -10.32 1.51 6.59
CA PRO A 105 -9.71 2.08 5.39
C PRO A 105 -9.61 3.61 5.48
N ALA A 106 -8.52 4.09 6.09
CA ALA A 106 -8.45 5.45 6.66
C ALA A 106 -8.12 6.58 5.68
N PHE A 107 -7.37 6.32 4.61
CA PHE A 107 -6.76 7.39 3.81
C PHE A 107 -7.32 7.51 2.38
N SER A 108 -8.18 6.57 1.97
CA SER A 108 -8.85 6.60 0.68
C SER A 108 -10.25 6.01 0.74
N TYR A 109 -11.13 6.57 -0.10
CA TYR A 109 -12.49 6.14 -0.32
C TYR A 109 -12.64 5.06 -1.40
N ASP A 110 -11.55 4.72 -2.09
CA ASP A 110 -11.55 3.68 -3.13
C ASP A 110 -12.06 2.35 -2.60
N PHE A 111 -11.76 2.04 -1.33
CA PHE A 111 -12.23 0.82 -0.67
C PHE A 111 -13.76 0.66 -0.75
N PHE A 112 -14.50 1.71 -0.40
CA PHE A 112 -15.96 1.70 -0.47
C PHE A 112 -16.48 1.71 -1.91
N ASN A 113 -15.77 2.38 -2.83
CA ASN A 113 -16.10 2.31 -4.25
C ASN A 113 -15.93 0.89 -4.82
N TYR A 114 -14.91 0.13 -4.40
CA TYR A 114 -14.75 -1.27 -4.79
C TYR A 114 -15.97 -2.09 -4.35
N MET A 115 -16.38 -1.92 -3.10
CA MET A 115 -17.53 -2.62 -2.53
C MET A 115 -18.82 -2.25 -3.26
N PHE A 116 -19.06 -0.96 -3.48
CA PHE A 116 -20.27 -0.49 -4.13
C PHE A 116 -20.33 -0.88 -5.61
N THR A 117 -19.19 -0.90 -6.30
CA THR A 117 -19.10 -1.39 -7.69
C THR A 117 -19.51 -2.87 -7.76
N ALA A 118 -19.02 -3.70 -6.83
CA ALA A 118 -19.41 -5.11 -6.77
C ALA A 118 -20.92 -5.27 -6.49
N LYS A 119 -21.46 -4.50 -5.55
CA LYS A 119 -22.89 -4.47 -5.23
C LYS A 119 -23.75 -4.04 -6.42
N THR A 120 -23.28 -3.05 -7.20
CA THR A 120 -23.95 -2.56 -8.41
C THR A 120 -24.16 -3.67 -9.44
N VAL A 121 -23.15 -4.52 -9.64
CA VAL A 121 -23.23 -5.65 -10.55
C VAL A 121 -24.06 -6.79 -9.95
N ALA A 122 -23.75 -7.19 -8.71
CA ALA A 122 -24.28 -8.42 -8.13
C ALA A 122 -25.71 -8.31 -7.62
N LEU A 123 -26.09 -7.16 -7.05
CA LEU A 123 -27.43 -6.94 -6.46
C LEU A 123 -28.35 -6.19 -7.42
N TYR A 124 -27.86 -5.12 -8.05
CA TYR A 124 -28.68 -4.28 -8.91
C TYR A 124 -28.68 -4.70 -10.38
N HIS A 125 -27.83 -5.65 -10.77
CA HIS A 125 -27.69 -6.13 -12.15
C HIS A 125 -27.47 -4.99 -13.15
N LYS A 126 -26.78 -3.92 -12.72
CA LYS A 126 -26.46 -2.76 -13.56
C LYS A 126 -25.00 -2.83 -14.00
N ASN A 127 -24.75 -2.29 -15.19
CA ASN A 127 -23.41 -2.09 -15.70
C ASN A 127 -22.78 -0.88 -14.97
N PRO A 128 -21.71 -1.05 -14.17
CA PRO A 128 -21.10 0.03 -13.39
C PRO A 128 -20.36 1.06 -14.25
N TYR A 129 -20.21 0.81 -15.56
CA TYR A 129 -19.71 1.78 -16.54
C TYR A 129 -20.82 2.67 -17.12
N ALA A 130 -22.09 2.32 -16.90
CA ALA A 130 -23.25 3.02 -17.45
C ALA A 130 -24.10 3.76 -16.40
N VAL A 131 -23.87 3.48 -15.11
CA VAL A 131 -24.56 4.14 -13.98
C VAL A 131 -23.54 4.73 -13.02
N ILE A 132 -23.98 5.68 -12.21
CA ILE A 132 -23.17 6.29 -11.14
C ILE A 132 -23.75 5.94 -9.76
N PRO A 133 -22.95 5.92 -8.69
CA PRO A 133 -23.48 5.63 -7.35
C PRO A 133 -24.61 6.57 -6.89
N LEU A 134 -24.64 7.84 -7.32
CA LEU A 134 -25.73 8.76 -6.99
C LEU A 134 -27.11 8.32 -7.52
N ASP A 135 -27.17 7.49 -8.57
CA ASP A 135 -28.44 6.96 -9.09
C ASP A 135 -29.15 6.04 -8.08
N PHE A 136 -28.43 5.61 -7.03
CA PHE A 136 -28.93 4.72 -5.97
C PHE A 136 -29.28 5.46 -4.67
N THR A 137 -29.19 6.80 -4.66
CA THR A 137 -29.59 7.63 -3.52
C THR A 137 -31.08 7.44 -3.20
N GLY A 138 -31.39 7.34 -1.90
CA GLY A 138 -32.77 7.19 -1.40
C GLY A 138 -33.15 5.74 -1.04
N PHE A 139 -32.43 4.74 -1.55
CA PHE A 139 -32.71 3.33 -1.22
C PHE A 139 -31.47 2.50 -0.87
N ASP A 140 -30.25 2.90 -1.28
CA ASP A 140 -29.03 2.25 -0.81
C ASP A 140 -28.34 3.07 0.31
N PRO A 141 -28.27 2.57 1.55
CA PRO A 141 -27.64 3.29 2.66
C PRO A 141 -26.12 3.41 2.53
N TRP A 142 -25.46 2.63 1.67
CA TRP A 142 -23.99 2.67 1.54
C TRP A 142 -23.49 3.97 0.90
N ILE A 143 -24.38 4.68 0.19
CA ILE A 143 -24.06 5.98 -0.43
C ILE A 143 -23.65 7.04 0.61
N LEU A 144 -24.12 6.92 1.85
CA LEU A 144 -23.92 7.94 2.90
C LEU A 144 -22.46 8.15 3.34
N PHE A 145 -21.56 7.20 3.03
CA PHE A 145 -20.15 7.26 3.42
C PHE A 145 -19.20 7.08 2.22
N MET A 146 -19.70 7.18 0.99
CA MET A 146 -18.90 7.16 -0.24
C MET A 146 -18.49 8.57 -0.67
N ARG A 147 -17.36 8.73 -1.38
CA ARG A 147 -16.88 10.05 -1.86
C ARG A 147 -16.63 10.22 -3.36
N TRP A 148 -16.79 9.18 -4.18
CA TRP A 148 -16.73 9.31 -5.64
C TRP A 148 -18.05 8.85 -6.28
N THR A 149 -19.14 9.48 -5.86
CA THR A 149 -20.50 9.03 -6.19
C THR A 149 -21.02 9.59 -7.53
N HIS A 150 -20.34 10.58 -8.10
CA HIS A 150 -20.75 11.32 -9.29
C HIS A 150 -20.11 10.82 -10.59
N LEU A 151 -19.31 9.74 -10.54
CA LEU A 151 -18.61 9.18 -11.69
C LEU A 151 -18.92 7.69 -11.87
N PRO A 152 -18.97 7.19 -13.12
CA PRO A 152 -18.99 5.76 -13.39
C PRO A 152 -17.70 5.09 -12.91
N SER A 153 -17.72 3.76 -12.85
CA SER A 153 -16.55 2.99 -12.43
C SER A 153 -15.35 3.21 -13.34
N ALA A 154 -14.21 3.58 -12.76
CA ALA A 154 -12.93 3.68 -13.44
C ALA A 154 -12.12 2.36 -13.37
N TYR A 155 -12.69 1.31 -12.78
CA TYR A 155 -11.98 0.06 -12.55
C TYR A 155 -12.04 -0.86 -13.76
N THR A 156 -11.02 -1.70 -13.93
CA THR A 156 -10.98 -2.69 -15.02
C THR A 156 -12.04 -3.78 -14.82
N PRO A 157 -12.51 -4.43 -15.91
CA PRO A 157 -13.47 -5.52 -15.79
C PRO A 157 -12.97 -6.68 -14.91
N LEU A 158 -11.68 -7.03 -15.00
CA LEU A 158 -11.11 -8.12 -14.22
C LEU A 158 -11.09 -7.79 -12.71
N TRP A 159 -10.84 -6.53 -12.34
CA TRP A 159 -10.95 -6.10 -10.95
C TRP A 159 -12.38 -6.25 -10.42
N ILE A 160 -13.37 -5.83 -11.20
CA ILE A 160 -14.78 -5.95 -10.82
C ILE A 160 -15.16 -7.43 -10.67
N VAL A 161 -14.80 -8.28 -11.62
CA VAL A 161 -15.04 -9.74 -11.53
C VAL A 161 -14.40 -10.33 -10.29
N LEU A 162 -13.18 -9.90 -9.92
CA LEU A 162 -12.50 -10.37 -8.71
C LEU A 162 -13.24 -10.01 -7.42
N THR A 163 -13.96 -8.88 -7.37
CA THR A 163 -14.69 -8.46 -6.17
C THR A 163 -16.09 -9.09 -6.06
N LEU A 164 -16.65 -9.65 -7.14
CA LEU A 164 -17.99 -10.29 -7.09
C LEU A 164 -18.04 -11.51 -6.14
N PRO A 165 -17.12 -12.48 -6.20
CA PRO A 165 -17.14 -13.60 -5.25
C PRO A 165 -17.02 -13.14 -3.80
N VAL A 166 -16.23 -12.09 -3.55
CA VAL A 166 -16.06 -11.50 -2.20
C VAL A 166 -17.38 -10.91 -1.71
N TYR A 167 -18.12 -10.20 -2.58
CA TYR A 167 -19.45 -9.71 -2.26
C TYR A 167 -20.45 -10.85 -2.00
N LEU A 168 -20.47 -11.89 -2.84
CA LEU A 168 -21.39 -13.03 -2.66
C LEU A 168 -21.13 -13.78 -1.36
N LEU A 169 -19.86 -14.01 -1.01
CA LEU A 169 -19.45 -14.62 0.26
C LEU A 169 -19.78 -13.76 1.49
N SER A 170 -19.98 -12.45 1.30
CA SER A 170 -20.44 -11.56 2.37
C SER A 170 -21.95 -11.64 2.62
N PHE A 171 -22.71 -12.38 1.80
CA PHE A 171 -24.17 -12.42 1.81
C PHE A 171 -24.82 -11.03 1.71
N GLY A 172 -24.16 -10.11 0.99
CA GLY A 172 -24.60 -8.73 0.82
C GLY A 172 -24.45 -7.85 2.08
N ALA A 173 -23.89 -8.38 3.17
CA ALA A 173 -23.70 -7.64 4.41
C ALA A 173 -22.42 -6.79 4.37
N PHE A 174 -22.51 -5.55 4.85
CA PHE A 174 -21.42 -4.58 4.76
C PHE A 174 -20.15 -5.01 5.48
N LEU A 175 -20.22 -5.30 6.79
CA LEU A 175 -19.04 -5.63 7.59
C LEU A 175 -18.34 -6.93 7.16
N PRO A 176 -19.06 -8.05 6.90
CA PRO A 176 -18.41 -9.23 6.34
C PRO A 176 -17.69 -8.94 5.03
N PHE A 177 -18.27 -8.08 4.17
CA PHE A 177 -17.61 -7.69 2.92
C PHE A 177 -16.33 -6.87 3.18
N VAL A 178 -16.36 -5.92 4.12
CA VAL A 178 -15.15 -5.19 4.55
C VAL A 178 -14.05 -6.19 4.94
N PHE A 179 -14.34 -7.15 5.84
CA PHE A 179 -13.32 -8.09 6.32
C PHE A 179 -12.83 -9.05 5.24
N LEU A 180 -13.70 -9.59 4.39
CA LEU A 180 -13.30 -10.47 3.28
C LEU A 180 -12.43 -9.72 2.27
N LEU A 181 -12.79 -8.48 1.94
CA LEU A 181 -12.01 -7.65 1.01
C LEU A 181 -10.66 -7.25 1.62
N LYS A 182 -10.62 -6.87 2.91
CA LYS A 182 -9.35 -6.66 3.64
C LYS A 182 -8.50 -7.93 3.67
N GLY A 183 -9.12 -9.10 3.85
CA GLY A 183 -8.45 -10.40 3.78
C GLY A 183 -7.77 -10.64 2.44
N LEU A 184 -8.42 -10.29 1.32
CA LEU A 184 -7.84 -10.39 -0.03
C LEU A 184 -6.61 -9.48 -0.20
N PHE A 185 -6.68 -8.25 0.32
CA PHE A 185 -5.54 -7.32 0.31
C PHE A 185 -4.38 -7.81 1.18
N SER A 186 -4.67 -8.26 2.40
CA SER A 186 -3.67 -8.83 3.32
C SER A 186 -3.01 -10.08 2.75
N LEU A 187 -3.79 -10.97 2.12
CA LEU A 187 -3.26 -12.14 1.42
C LEU A 187 -2.32 -11.71 0.29
N SER A 188 -2.71 -10.72 -0.51
CA SER A 188 -1.89 -10.22 -1.63
C SER A 188 -0.59 -9.56 -1.17
N TYR A 189 -0.63 -8.84 -0.05
CA TYR A 189 0.57 -8.31 0.60
C TYR A 189 1.52 -9.43 1.06
N VAL A 190 1.01 -10.48 1.72
CA VAL A 190 1.81 -11.64 2.14
C VAL A 190 2.36 -12.40 0.93
N LEU A 191 1.54 -12.62 -0.11
CA LEU A 191 1.97 -13.26 -1.35
C LEU A 191 3.07 -12.46 -2.06
N SER A 192 3.02 -11.13 -2.01
CA SER A 192 4.09 -10.26 -2.53
C SER A 192 5.40 -10.43 -1.73
N CYS A 193 5.31 -10.51 -0.40
CA CYS A 193 6.45 -10.79 0.47
C CYS A 193 7.09 -12.15 0.15
N VAL A 194 6.25 -13.19 0.03
CA VAL A 194 6.70 -14.56 -0.31
C VAL A 194 7.34 -14.59 -1.70
N ALA A 195 6.72 -13.95 -2.70
CA ALA A 195 7.23 -13.91 -4.07
C ALA A 195 8.60 -13.23 -4.15
N LEU A 196 8.78 -12.08 -3.48
CA LEU A 196 10.07 -11.37 -3.44
C LEU A 196 11.16 -12.21 -2.77
N TYR A 197 10.84 -12.84 -1.63
CA TYR A 197 11.79 -13.71 -0.96
C TYR A 197 12.16 -14.92 -1.84
N ALA A 198 11.18 -15.59 -2.43
CA ALA A 198 11.37 -16.73 -3.32
C ALA A 198 12.20 -16.36 -4.57
N ALA A 199 11.86 -15.26 -5.25
CA ALA A 199 12.61 -14.75 -6.40
C ALA A 199 14.07 -14.49 -6.02
N SER A 200 14.30 -13.80 -4.89
CA SER A 200 15.65 -13.48 -4.44
C SER A 200 16.51 -14.72 -4.15
N LYS A 201 15.93 -15.78 -3.57
CA LYS A 201 16.63 -17.04 -3.30
C LYS A 201 16.93 -17.79 -4.59
N LYS A 202 15.97 -17.88 -5.52
CA LYS A 202 16.13 -18.57 -6.80
C LYS A 202 17.18 -17.91 -7.69
N GLU A 203 17.23 -16.58 -7.69
CA GLU A 203 18.27 -15.81 -8.38
C GLU A 203 19.62 -15.74 -7.62
N LYS A 204 19.71 -16.38 -6.45
CA LYS A 204 20.91 -16.38 -5.58
C LYS A 204 21.39 -14.95 -5.25
N LEU A 205 20.44 -14.04 -5.03
CA LEU A 205 20.77 -12.67 -4.63
C LEU A 205 21.37 -12.66 -3.22
N LYS A 206 22.35 -11.77 -3.01
CA LYS A 206 22.92 -11.57 -1.67
C LYS A 206 21.84 -11.03 -0.72
N ASN A 207 21.78 -11.57 0.50
CA ASN A 207 20.91 -11.07 1.57
C ASN A 207 19.42 -10.93 1.16
N SER A 208 18.77 -12.06 0.86
CA SER A 208 17.33 -12.15 0.60
C SER A 208 16.46 -11.57 1.71
N GLU A 209 16.94 -11.65 2.95
CA GLU A 209 16.28 -11.13 4.14
C GLU A 209 16.19 -9.60 4.09
N LEU A 210 17.21 -8.91 3.54
CA LEU A 210 17.19 -7.46 3.33
C LEU A 210 16.17 -7.05 2.27
N ILE A 211 16.07 -7.81 1.18
CA ILE A 211 15.08 -7.56 0.11
C ILE A 211 13.66 -7.67 0.67
N LEU A 212 13.38 -8.75 1.41
CA LEU A 212 12.09 -8.94 2.09
C LEU A 212 11.80 -7.80 3.07
N VAL A 213 12.78 -7.44 3.92
CA VAL A 213 12.63 -6.35 4.91
C VAL A 213 12.38 -5.00 4.25
N ALA A 214 13.09 -4.68 3.17
CA ALA A 214 12.95 -3.42 2.43
C ALA A 214 11.58 -3.24 1.76
N PHE A 215 10.87 -4.35 1.48
CA PHE A 215 9.50 -4.32 0.98
C PHE A 215 8.48 -4.36 2.13
N ALA A 216 8.53 -5.41 2.95
CA ALA A 216 7.50 -5.72 3.93
C ALA A 216 7.37 -4.65 5.02
N PHE A 217 8.48 -4.09 5.49
CA PHE A 217 8.44 -3.10 6.58
C PHE A 217 8.50 -1.67 6.11
N ASN A 218 8.44 -1.43 4.79
CA ASN A 218 8.29 -0.09 4.27
C ASN A 218 6.93 0.46 4.73
N PRO A 219 6.89 1.57 5.51
CA PRO A 219 5.63 2.08 6.04
C PRO A 219 4.59 2.41 4.97
N LEU A 220 5.02 2.84 3.77
CA LEU A 220 4.10 3.08 2.65
C LEU A 220 3.45 1.79 2.18
N VAL A 221 4.20 0.69 2.08
CA VAL A 221 3.63 -0.60 1.68
C VAL A 221 2.63 -1.08 2.72
N VAL A 222 2.96 -0.98 4.01
CA VAL A 222 2.05 -1.36 5.10
C VAL A 222 0.77 -0.52 5.08
N ILE A 223 0.89 0.80 5.01
CA ILE A 223 -0.28 1.70 5.05
C ILE A 223 -1.15 1.51 3.80
N GLU A 224 -0.58 1.56 2.60
CA GLU A 224 -1.32 1.54 1.32
C GLU A 224 -1.77 0.13 0.87
N SER A 225 -1.33 -0.93 1.57
CA SER A 225 -1.74 -2.32 1.29
C SER A 225 -2.60 -2.94 2.38
N LEU A 226 -2.55 -2.43 3.63
CA LEU A 226 -3.22 -3.06 4.77
C LEU A 226 -4.15 -2.11 5.54
N ILE A 227 -3.74 -0.86 5.76
CA ILE A 227 -4.55 0.12 6.48
C ILE A 227 -5.56 0.75 5.54
N SER A 228 -5.09 1.38 4.45
CA SER A 228 -5.89 1.98 3.38
C SER A 228 -5.60 1.26 2.07
N PRO A 229 -6.12 0.03 1.88
CA PRO A 229 -5.65 -0.83 0.80
C PRO A 229 -6.19 -0.44 -0.57
N HIS A 230 -5.30 -0.53 -1.58
CA HIS A 230 -5.64 -0.33 -2.99
C HIS A 230 -5.39 -1.59 -3.82
N ASN A 231 -6.11 -1.75 -4.95
CA ASN A 231 -5.99 -2.92 -5.84
C ASN A 231 -4.60 -3.10 -6.46
N ASP A 232 -3.73 -2.09 -6.34
CA ASP A 232 -2.31 -2.10 -6.69
C ASP A 232 -1.56 -3.26 -6.06
N ILE A 233 -1.77 -3.58 -4.77
CA ILE A 233 -1.03 -4.69 -4.14
C ILE A 233 -1.40 -6.05 -4.73
N ILE A 234 -2.63 -6.21 -5.21
CA ILE A 234 -3.14 -7.44 -5.83
C ILE A 234 -2.54 -7.58 -7.23
N MET A 235 -2.54 -6.49 -8.01
CA MET A 235 -1.83 -6.40 -9.29
C MET A 235 -0.35 -6.75 -9.11
N MET A 236 0.30 -6.19 -8.07
CA MET A 236 1.71 -6.42 -7.78
C MET A 236 1.98 -7.88 -7.35
N ALA A 237 1.12 -8.48 -6.53
CA ALA A 237 1.25 -9.88 -6.16
C ALA A 237 1.28 -10.81 -7.39
N LEU A 238 0.36 -10.58 -8.35
CA LEU A 238 0.31 -11.36 -9.58
C LEU A 238 1.59 -11.24 -10.41
N VAL A 239 2.09 -10.02 -10.63
CA VAL A 239 3.29 -9.81 -11.46
C VAL A 239 4.57 -10.31 -10.78
N LEU A 240 4.65 -10.24 -9.45
CA LEU A 240 5.77 -10.81 -8.69
C LEU A 240 5.78 -12.33 -8.76
N TRP A 241 4.62 -12.99 -8.70
CA TRP A 241 4.53 -14.43 -8.93
C TRP A 241 4.77 -14.80 -10.39
N ALA A 242 4.35 -13.97 -11.34
CA ALA A 242 4.72 -14.14 -12.75
C ALA A 242 6.24 -14.16 -12.93
N TYR A 243 6.95 -13.26 -12.24
CA TYR A 243 8.42 -13.25 -12.21
C TYR A 243 9.01 -14.52 -11.57
N VAL A 244 8.50 -14.96 -10.41
CA VAL A 244 8.95 -16.21 -9.75
C VAL A 244 8.80 -17.40 -10.68
N PHE A 245 7.64 -17.58 -11.31
CA PHE A 245 7.38 -18.71 -12.20
C PHE A 245 8.16 -18.63 -13.50
N PHE A 246 8.53 -17.43 -13.96
CA PHE A 246 9.43 -17.26 -15.09
C PHE A 246 10.82 -17.84 -14.77
N ILE A 247 11.35 -17.54 -13.59
CA ILE A 247 12.64 -18.09 -13.10
C ILE A 247 12.57 -19.61 -12.99
N GLU A 248 11.44 -20.14 -12.53
CA GLU A 248 11.17 -21.60 -12.47
C GLU A 248 10.96 -22.27 -13.84
N LYS A 249 11.04 -21.52 -14.94
CA LYS A 249 10.75 -21.99 -16.31
C LYS A 249 9.30 -22.42 -16.55
N LYS A 250 8.36 -22.11 -15.65
CA LYS A 250 6.90 -22.33 -15.82
C LYS A 250 6.28 -21.19 -16.64
N ARG A 251 6.63 -21.13 -17.93
CA ARG A 251 6.34 -19.99 -18.83
C ARG A 251 4.85 -19.69 -19.00
N TRP A 252 4.01 -20.71 -19.12
CA TRP A 252 2.56 -20.52 -19.25
C TRP A 252 1.96 -19.88 -18.00
N VAL A 253 2.23 -20.42 -16.81
CA VAL A 253 1.75 -19.84 -15.54
C VAL A 253 2.25 -18.42 -15.36
N SER A 254 3.53 -18.17 -15.67
CA SER A 254 4.12 -16.83 -15.66
C SER A 254 3.38 -15.86 -16.59
N PHE A 255 3.12 -16.27 -17.84
CA PHE A 255 2.39 -15.48 -18.81
C PHE A 255 0.96 -15.16 -18.35
N PHE A 256 0.20 -16.17 -17.90
CA PHE A 256 -1.17 -15.98 -17.43
C PHE A 256 -1.22 -15.02 -16.24
N LEU A 257 -0.34 -15.16 -15.25
CA LEU A 257 -0.30 -14.24 -14.11
C LEU A 257 0.09 -12.82 -14.54
N PHE A 258 1.00 -12.69 -15.50
CA PHE A 258 1.40 -11.38 -16.01
C PHE A 258 0.25 -10.68 -16.75
N VAL A 259 -0.43 -11.39 -17.66
CA VAL A 259 -1.62 -10.86 -18.36
C VAL A 259 -2.74 -10.53 -17.38
N SER A 260 -2.99 -11.37 -16.38
CA SER A 260 -3.97 -11.09 -15.33
C SER A 260 -3.59 -9.86 -14.49
N SER A 261 -2.30 -9.63 -14.23
CA SER A 261 -1.84 -8.40 -13.59
C SER A 261 -2.21 -7.17 -14.43
N ILE A 262 -1.93 -7.20 -15.74
CA ILE A 262 -2.29 -6.13 -16.68
C ILE A 262 -3.82 -5.93 -16.69
N GLY A 263 -4.57 -7.04 -16.72
CA GLY A 263 -6.03 -7.03 -16.71
C GLY A 263 -6.64 -6.45 -15.44
N LEU A 264 -6.00 -6.65 -14.27
CA LEU A 264 -6.44 -6.03 -13.02
C LEU A 264 -6.20 -4.53 -13.03
N LYS A 265 -5.05 -4.09 -13.50
CA LYS A 265 -4.71 -2.67 -13.62
C LYS A 265 -3.60 -2.54 -14.66
N PHE A 266 -3.84 -1.71 -15.68
CA PHE A 266 -2.99 -1.65 -16.88
C PHE A 266 -1.53 -1.26 -16.62
N MET A 267 -1.19 -0.80 -15.41
CA MET A 267 0.14 -0.31 -15.09
C MET A 267 1.26 -1.32 -15.35
N THR A 268 1.03 -2.62 -15.16
CA THR A 268 2.08 -3.62 -15.43
C THR A 268 2.29 -3.89 -16.92
N ILE A 269 1.54 -3.26 -17.83
CA ILE A 269 1.78 -3.34 -19.29
C ILE A 269 3.18 -2.85 -19.67
N PHE A 270 3.72 -1.88 -18.91
CA PHE A 270 5.06 -1.37 -19.12
C PHE A 270 6.14 -2.44 -18.91
N LEU A 271 5.84 -3.57 -18.26
CA LEU A 271 6.78 -4.67 -18.07
C LEU A 271 6.87 -5.62 -19.26
N ILE A 272 6.13 -5.40 -20.35
CA ILE A 272 6.23 -6.24 -21.57
C ILE A 272 7.69 -6.34 -22.07
N PRO A 273 8.46 -5.24 -22.24
CA PRO A 273 9.87 -5.33 -22.62
C PRO A 273 10.69 -6.13 -21.61
N ALA A 274 10.44 -5.94 -20.30
CA ALA A 274 11.12 -6.69 -19.25
C ALA A 274 10.84 -8.19 -19.33
N TYR A 275 9.60 -8.60 -19.64
CA TYR A 275 9.22 -10.01 -19.83
C TYR A 275 10.03 -10.67 -20.95
N PHE A 276 10.15 -10.02 -22.11
CA PHE A 276 10.94 -10.51 -23.25
C PHE A 276 12.44 -10.47 -22.99
N LEU A 277 12.92 -9.48 -22.24
CA LEU A 277 14.31 -9.35 -21.79
C LEU A 277 14.62 -10.17 -20.52
N LYS A 278 13.93 -11.30 -20.36
CA LYS A 278 14.14 -12.30 -19.31
C LYS A 278 14.08 -11.74 -17.89
N TRP A 279 13.23 -10.75 -17.67
CA TRP A 279 13.00 -10.09 -16.38
C TRP A 279 14.29 -9.54 -15.75
N ASN A 280 15.16 -8.91 -16.55
CA ASN A 280 16.32 -8.23 -16.01
C ASN A 280 15.88 -7.13 -15.01
N ARG A 281 16.32 -7.21 -13.75
CA ARG A 281 15.91 -6.32 -12.66
C ARG A 281 16.06 -4.82 -12.95
N LYS A 282 17.11 -4.42 -13.67
CA LYS A 282 17.30 -3.01 -14.06
C LYS A 282 16.27 -2.61 -15.11
N VAL A 283 16.03 -3.46 -16.11
CA VAL A 283 15.02 -3.24 -17.16
C VAL A 283 13.63 -3.16 -16.56
N ILE A 284 13.28 -4.05 -15.62
CA ILE A 284 12.02 -4.01 -14.86
C ILE A 284 11.83 -2.63 -14.22
N LEU A 285 12.82 -2.18 -13.44
CA LEU A 285 12.73 -0.91 -12.73
C LEU A 285 12.64 0.27 -13.72
N SER A 286 13.45 0.28 -14.78
CA SER A 286 13.40 1.32 -15.82
C SER A 286 12.04 1.39 -16.50
N CYS A 287 11.44 0.25 -16.84
CA CYS A 287 10.11 0.18 -17.43
C CYS A 287 9.02 0.72 -16.50
N MET A 288 9.07 0.37 -15.22
CA MET A 288 8.10 0.86 -14.24
C MET A 288 8.31 2.34 -13.93
N LEU A 289 9.55 2.83 -13.89
CA LEU A 289 9.85 4.25 -13.75
C LEU A 289 9.32 5.05 -14.95
N LEU A 290 9.46 4.53 -16.16
CA LEU A 290 8.88 5.13 -17.36
C LEU A 290 7.36 5.22 -17.25
N GLY A 291 6.69 4.11 -16.91
CA GLY A 291 5.25 4.10 -16.72
C GLY A 291 4.80 5.07 -15.62
N PHE A 292 5.53 5.10 -14.49
CA PHE A 292 5.24 6.01 -13.38
C PHE A 292 5.36 7.46 -13.83
N ALA A 293 6.45 7.82 -14.52
CA ALA A 293 6.66 9.16 -15.06
C ALA A 293 5.55 9.59 -16.02
N LEU A 294 5.10 8.70 -16.91
CA LEU A 294 3.98 8.99 -17.83
C LEU A 294 2.67 9.26 -17.09
N VAL A 295 2.39 8.52 -16.00
CA VAL A 295 1.22 8.80 -15.15
C VAL A 295 1.33 10.17 -14.49
N LEU A 296 2.53 10.58 -14.06
CA LEU A 296 2.73 11.89 -13.43
C LEU A 296 2.47 13.07 -14.39
N LEU A 297 2.59 12.86 -15.71
CA LEU A 297 2.26 13.87 -16.71
C LEU A 297 0.75 14.05 -16.89
N GLN A 298 -0.04 13.05 -16.54
CA GLN A 298 -1.49 13.04 -16.78
C GLN A 298 -2.31 13.32 -15.52
N ARG A 299 -1.80 12.94 -14.35
CA ARG A 299 -2.54 12.99 -13.09
C ARG A 299 -1.64 13.34 -11.93
N GLU A 300 -2.27 13.85 -10.87
CA GLU A 300 -1.61 14.06 -9.59
C GLU A 300 -1.05 12.75 -9.02
N VAL A 301 0.13 12.83 -8.40
CA VAL A 301 0.77 11.69 -7.72
C VAL A 301 -0.05 11.30 -6.49
N LEU A 302 -0.45 10.04 -6.41
CA LEU A 302 -1.08 9.46 -5.24
C LEU A 302 -0.12 8.47 -4.55
N PRO A 303 -0.13 8.35 -3.21
CA PRO A 303 0.87 7.56 -2.49
C PRO A 303 0.95 6.09 -2.91
N TRP A 304 -0.20 5.44 -3.15
CA TRP A 304 -0.26 4.05 -3.57
C TRP A 304 0.32 3.77 -4.97
N TYR A 305 0.51 4.78 -5.83
CA TYR A 305 1.22 4.59 -7.10
C TYR A 305 2.67 4.15 -6.90
N PHE A 306 3.26 4.45 -5.74
CA PHE A 306 4.60 4.01 -5.44
C PHE A 306 4.70 2.51 -5.17
N LEU A 307 3.59 1.83 -4.85
CA LEU A 307 3.54 0.36 -4.75
C LEU A 307 3.98 -0.33 -6.06
N TRP A 308 3.92 0.36 -7.19
CA TRP A 308 4.40 -0.12 -8.48
C TRP A 308 5.92 -0.24 -8.54
N LEU A 309 6.64 0.59 -7.77
CA LEU A 309 8.10 0.70 -7.78
C LEU A 309 8.74 -0.03 -6.61
N VAL A 310 8.14 0.04 -5.40
CA VAL A 310 8.73 -0.50 -4.17
C VAL A 310 9.18 -1.97 -4.28
N PRO A 311 8.40 -2.91 -4.85
CA PRO A 311 8.84 -4.31 -5.01
C PRO A 311 10.11 -4.46 -5.86
N PHE A 312 10.28 -3.64 -6.90
CA PHE A 312 11.42 -3.75 -7.80
C PHE A 312 12.63 -2.97 -7.28
N MET A 313 12.41 -1.86 -6.59
CA MET A 313 13.47 -1.17 -5.84
C MET A 313 14.01 -2.04 -4.69
N SER A 314 13.15 -2.83 -4.02
CA SER A 314 13.58 -3.72 -2.95
C SER A 314 14.52 -4.83 -3.45
N LEU A 315 14.35 -5.33 -4.67
CA LEU A 315 15.28 -6.27 -5.34
C LEU A 315 16.69 -5.68 -5.57
N LEU A 316 16.82 -4.35 -5.49
CA LEU A 316 18.06 -3.59 -5.63
C LEU A 316 18.50 -2.90 -4.31
N SER A 317 17.83 -3.21 -3.18
CA SER A 317 18.07 -2.60 -1.86
C SER A 317 19.47 -2.82 -1.26
N GLN A 318 20.29 -3.67 -1.89
CA GLN A 318 21.71 -3.79 -1.53
C GLN A 318 22.50 -2.50 -1.83
N SER A 319 22.02 -1.68 -2.78
CA SER A 319 22.56 -0.35 -3.02
C SER A 319 21.99 0.62 -1.98
N THR A 320 22.87 1.23 -1.19
CA THR A 320 22.49 2.27 -0.23
C THR A 320 21.78 3.43 -0.91
N GLU A 321 22.17 3.78 -2.14
CA GLU A 321 21.55 4.83 -2.94
C GLU A 321 20.09 4.52 -3.24
N VAL A 322 19.79 3.32 -3.74
CA VAL A 322 18.43 2.87 -4.01
C VAL A 322 17.59 2.84 -2.73
N PHE A 323 18.18 2.39 -1.62
CA PHE A 323 17.48 2.36 -0.34
C PHE A 323 17.14 3.77 0.17
N VAL A 324 18.06 4.73 0.06
CA VAL A 324 17.81 6.12 0.48
C VAL A 324 16.67 6.75 -0.34
N ILE A 325 16.66 6.53 -1.66
CA ILE A 325 15.57 7.01 -2.53
C ILE A 325 14.24 6.34 -2.18
N LEU A 326 14.26 5.02 -1.95
CA LEU A 326 13.09 4.25 -1.52
C LEU A 326 12.51 4.81 -0.21
N TYR A 327 13.37 5.00 0.79
CA TYR A 327 12.98 5.51 2.11
C TYR A 327 12.41 6.93 2.01
N GLY A 328 13.14 7.84 1.37
CA GLY A 328 12.75 9.25 1.25
C GLY A 328 11.47 9.44 0.45
N SER A 329 11.30 8.72 -0.66
CA SER A 329 10.08 8.78 -1.47
C SER A 329 8.87 8.21 -0.73
N SER A 330 9.06 7.12 0.03
CA SER A 330 7.98 6.53 0.83
C SER A 330 7.54 7.48 1.95
N LEU A 331 8.49 8.14 2.61
CA LEU A 331 8.21 9.14 3.64
C LEU A 331 7.48 10.35 3.05
N ALA A 332 7.97 10.88 1.93
CA ALA A 332 7.38 12.03 1.26
C ALA A 332 5.91 11.81 0.88
N LEU A 333 5.61 10.65 0.30
CA LEU A 333 4.27 10.31 -0.15
C LEU A 333 3.31 10.10 1.03
N LEU A 334 3.76 9.55 2.15
CA LEU A 334 2.91 9.45 3.34
C LEU A 334 2.73 10.79 4.06
N LEU A 335 3.75 11.67 4.07
CA LEU A 335 3.63 13.03 4.60
C LEU A 335 2.60 13.86 3.81
N ARG A 336 2.33 13.50 2.55
CA ARG A 336 1.33 14.14 1.70
C ARG A 336 -0.08 14.17 2.30
N TYR A 337 -0.42 13.24 3.19
CA TYR A 337 -1.72 13.24 3.88
C TYR A 337 -1.82 14.31 4.97
N ALA A 338 -0.68 14.74 5.56
CA ALA A 338 -0.68 15.62 6.74
C ALA A 338 -1.40 16.98 6.51
N PRO A 339 -1.24 17.68 5.38
CA PRO A 339 -1.96 18.93 5.14
C PRO A 339 -3.48 18.77 5.14
N TYR A 340 -4.01 17.69 4.55
CA TYR A 340 -5.44 17.40 4.57
C TYR A 340 -5.92 16.99 5.96
N LEU A 341 -5.14 16.20 6.69
CA LEU A 341 -5.46 15.85 8.07
C LEU A 341 -5.59 17.10 8.94
N TYR A 342 -4.75 18.11 8.70
CA TYR A 342 -4.73 19.37 9.46
C TYR A 342 -5.85 20.34 9.05
N LEU A 343 -6.05 20.54 7.75
CA LEU A 343 -6.95 21.58 7.22
C LEU A 343 -8.35 21.05 6.87
N GLY A 344 -8.48 19.75 6.58
CA GLY A 344 -9.74 19.10 6.21
C GLY A 344 -10.23 19.34 4.79
N ASN A 345 -9.45 20.04 3.97
CA ASN A 345 -9.72 20.26 2.56
C ASN A 345 -8.38 20.32 1.80
N TRP A 346 -8.47 20.41 0.47
CA TRP A 346 -7.30 20.57 -0.40
C TRP A 346 -7.16 22.01 -0.91
N ASP A 347 -7.91 22.96 -0.39
CA ASP A 347 -7.83 24.36 -0.81
C ASP A 347 -6.51 24.98 -0.33
N SER A 348 -6.12 26.12 -0.91
CA SER A 348 -4.93 26.84 -0.45
C SER A 348 -5.06 27.20 1.03
N PRO A 349 -4.06 26.94 1.91
CA PRO A 349 -2.67 26.60 1.60
C PRO A 349 -2.35 25.09 1.58
N ALA A 350 -3.33 24.19 1.73
CA ALA A 350 -3.12 22.74 1.80
C ALA A 350 -2.36 22.20 0.59
N ASN A 351 -2.71 22.64 -0.62
CA ASN A 351 -2.05 22.22 -1.86
C ASN A 351 -0.57 22.63 -1.91
N LEU A 352 -0.21 23.81 -1.39
CA LEU A 352 1.18 24.24 -1.31
C LEU A 352 1.97 23.35 -0.35
N TRP A 353 1.46 23.17 0.86
CA TRP A 353 2.07 22.29 1.86
C TRP A 353 2.18 20.85 1.38
N LYS A 354 1.13 20.31 0.75
CA LYS A 354 1.11 18.99 0.10
C LYS A 354 2.27 18.83 -0.88
N SER A 355 2.51 19.85 -1.70
CA SER A 355 3.57 19.85 -2.69
C SER A 355 4.96 19.91 -2.04
N LEU A 356 5.15 20.81 -1.06
CA LEU A 356 6.41 20.97 -0.33
C LEU A 356 6.81 19.70 0.43
N VAL A 357 5.89 19.11 1.20
CA VAL A 357 6.16 17.88 1.98
C VAL A 357 6.37 16.65 1.08
N THR A 358 5.94 16.71 -0.18
CA THR A 358 6.22 15.66 -1.17
C THR A 358 7.58 15.88 -1.85
N VAL A 359 7.84 17.09 -2.35
CA VAL A 359 9.03 17.37 -3.18
C VAL A 359 10.31 17.40 -2.34
N LEU A 360 10.28 18.01 -1.16
CA LEU A 360 11.49 18.24 -0.36
C LEU A 360 12.15 16.91 0.09
N PRO A 361 11.44 15.93 0.69
CA PRO A 361 12.10 14.70 1.12
C PRO A 361 12.55 13.83 -0.06
N VAL A 362 11.82 13.86 -1.19
CA VAL A 362 12.27 13.21 -2.44
C VAL A 362 13.58 13.84 -2.90
N PHE A 363 13.63 15.17 -3.08
CA PHE A 363 14.84 15.87 -3.52
C PHE A 363 16.03 15.60 -2.60
N CYS A 364 15.86 15.71 -1.28
CA CYS A 364 16.89 15.41 -0.30
C CYS A 364 17.40 13.97 -0.45
N SER A 365 16.52 13.00 -0.68
CA SER A 365 16.92 11.60 -0.87
C SER A 365 17.76 11.38 -2.13
N PHE A 366 17.42 12.05 -3.23
CA PHE A 366 18.21 12.01 -4.46
C PHE A 366 19.56 12.70 -4.29
N ALA A 367 19.62 13.85 -3.63
CA ALA A 367 20.86 14.57 -3.34
C ALA A 367 21.82 13.73 -2.48
N VAL A 368 21.31 13.09 -1.41
CA VAL A 368 22.10 12.19 -0.56
C VAL A 368 22.57 10.97 -1.36
N ALA A 369 21.70 10.35 -2.16
CA ALA A 369 22.08 9.22 -3.01
C ALA A 369 23.19 9.60 -4.02
N GLY A 370 23.10 10.78 -4.64
CA GLY A 370 24.12 11.31 -5.54
C GLY A 370 25.46 11.53 -4.84
N ALA A 371 25.45 12.12 -3.63
CA ALA A 371 26.67 12.31 -2.84
C ALA A 371 27.32 10.98 -2.43
N LEU A 372 26.52 9.98 -2.05
CA LEU A 372 27.01 8.62 -1.74
C LEU A 372 27.64 7.94 -2.96
N PHE A 373 27.00 8.09 -4.13
CA PHE A 373 27.50 7.55 -5.39
C PHE A 373 28.85 8.19 -5.79
N ALA A 374 28.95 9.53 -5.74
CA ALA A 374 30.18 10.26 -6.03
C ALA A 374 31.33 9.83 -5.10
N ARG A 375 31.07 9.72 -3.79
CA ARG A 375 32.05 9.21 -2.81
C ARG A 375 32.51 7.78 -3.11
N ARG A 376 31.63 6.93 -3.64
CA ARG A 376 31.99 5.54 -4.01
C ARG A 376 32.90 5.50 -5.25
N ILE A 377 32.69 6.39 -6.22
CA ILE A 377 33.54 6.49 -7.41
C ILE A 377 34.94 7.00 -7.02
N MET A 378 35.03 8.08 -6.25
CA MET A 378 36.31 8.67 -5.83
C MET A 378 37.18 7.75 -4.98
N ARG A 379 36.60 6.75 -4.30
CA ARG A 379 37.36 5.73 -3.54
C ARG A 379 37.87 4.57 -4.40
N ARG A 380 37.44 4.49 -5.66
CA ARG A 380 37.82 3.43 -6.61
C ARG A 380 38.81 3.90 -7.68
N SER A 381 38.86 5.21 -7.94
CA SER A 381 39.98 5.91 -8.59
C SER A 381 41.12 6.06 -7.60
#